data_AF-Q9XGF7-F1
#
_entry.id   AF-Q9XGF7-F1
#
_cell.length_a   1.000
_cell.length_b   1.000
_cell.length_c   1.000
_cell.angle_alpha   90.00
_cell.angle_beta   90.00
_cell.angle_gamma   90.00
#
_symmetry.space_group_name_H-M   'P 1'
#
loop_
_entity.id
_entity.type
_entity.pdbx_description
1 polymer ?
#
loop_
_entity_poly.entity_id
_entity_poly.type
_entity_poly.pdbx_seq_one_letter_code
_entity_poly.pdbx_strand_id
1 'polypeptide(L)'
;ACFLPDNKENKYEIHSLQGILLSKLVGEKENCVHDKEDGRHLMARRLRLKKVLVVLDNIDHEDQLKYLAGDLGWFGNGTRIIATTRDKHFIRKNDAVYPVTTL
;
A
#
# COMPACT_ATOMS: atom_id res chain seq x y z
N ALA A 1 -12.29 1.03 2.69
CA ALA A 1 -11.48 0.53 1.56
C ALA A 1 -10.73 1.72 0.96
N CYS A 2 -9.58 1.49 0.32
CA CYS A 2 -8.78 2.55 -0.29
C CYS A 2 -8.27 2.10 -1.67
N PHE A 3 -8.35 3.00 -2.64
CA PHE A 3 -7.72 2.87 -3.95
C PHE A 3 -6.71 3.99 -4.12
N LEU A 4 -5.48 3.61 -4.47
CA LEU A 4 -4.39 4.52 -4.83
C LEU A 4 -4.14 4.38 -6.35
N PRO A 5 -4.64 5.32 -7.17
CA PRO A 5 -4.42 5.30 -8.62
C PRO A 5 -2.99 5.72 -8.99
N ASP A 6 -2.46 5.17 -10.10
CA ASP A 6 -1.13 5.40 -10.70
C ASP A 6 -0.07 5.96 -9.74
N ASN A 7 0.64 5.05 -9.08
CA ASN A 7 1.49 5.37 -7.95
C ASN A 7 2.94 5.77 -8.27
N LYS A 8 3.25 6.14 -9.53
CA LYS A 8 4.62 6.47 -9.97
C LYS A 8 5.34 7.34 -8.94
N GLU A 9 6.54 6.93 -8.53
CA GLU A 9 7.37 7.65 -7.54
C GLU A 9 7.59 9.13 -7.91
N ASN A 10 7.46 9.49 -9.20
CA ASN A 10 7.57 10.87 -9.66
C ASN A 10 6.33 11.76 -9.38
N LYS A 11 5.19 11.20 -8.93
CA LYS A 11 3.97 11.97 -8.68
C LYS A 11 3.71 12.23 -7.20
N TYR A 12 4.06 11.28 -6.32
CA TYR A 12 3.88 11.40 -4.87
C TYR A 12 5.02 10.72 -4.12
N GLU A 13 5.56 11.37 -3.10
CA GLU A 13 6.47 10.73 -2.16
C GLU A 13 5.74 9.64 -1.35
N ILE A 14 6.44 8.57 -0.99
CA ILE A 14 5.87 7.41 -0.26
C ILE A 14 5.13 7.85 1.01
N HIS A 15 5.69 8.81 1.74
CA HIS A 15 5.11 9.30 2.99
C HIS A 15 3.74 9.95 2.76
N SER A 16 3.52 10.61 1.61
CA SER A 16 2.23 11.18 1.23
C SER A 16 1.18 10.09 0.99
N LEU A 17 1.56 8.99 0.34
CA LEU A 17 0.68 7.85 0.09
C LEU A 17 0.27 7.14 1.38
N GLN A 18 1.20 7.00 2.33
CA GLN A 18 0.91 6.47 3.67
C GLN A 18 -0.10 7.38 4.39
N GLY A 19 0.06 8.71 4.29
CA GLY A 19 -0.90 9.69 4.78
C GLY A 19 -2.30 9.53 4.17
N ILE A 20 -2.39 9.37 2.85
CA ILE A 20 -3.65 9.10 2.15
C ILE A 20 -4.29 7.80 2.64
N LEU A 21 -3.51 6.71 2.79
CA LEU A 21 -4.01 5.44 3.30
C LEU A 21 -4.58 5.59 4.71
N LEU A 22 -3.84 6.21 5.61
CA LEU A 22 -4.27 6.44 6.99
C LEU A 22 -5.52 7.31 7.03
N SER A 23 -5.57 8.37 6.23
CA SER A 23 -6.75 9.24 6.16
C SER A 23 -7.98 8.48 5.69
N LYS A 24 -7.88 7.76 4.56
CA LYS A 24 -9.01 7.03 3.97
C LYS A 24 -9.44 5.80 4.78
N LEU A 25 -8.53 5.14 5.51
CA LEU A 25 -8.84 3.89 6.21
C LEU A 25 -9.23 4.10 7.67
N VAL A 26 -8.66 5.11 8.34
CA VAL A 26 -8.85 5.32 9.79
C VAL A 26 -9.10 6.78 10.18
N GLY A 27 -9.21 7.70 9.23
CA GLY A 27 -9.62 9.09 9.49
C GLY A 27 -8.51 9.98 10.04
N GLU A 28 -7.23 9.60 9.87
CA GLU A 28 -6.11 10.47 10.22
C GLU A 28 -6.02 11.68 9.27
N LYS A 29 -5.27 12.70 9.68
CA LYS A 29 -4.94 13.82 8.79
C LYS A 29 -4.00 13.34 7.69
N GLU A 30 -4.18 13.80 6.45
CA GLU A 30 -3.36 13.36 5.32
C GLU A 30 -1.87 13.70 5.48
N ASN A 31 -1.55 14.79 6.17
CA ASN A 31 -0.18 15.21 6.49
C ASN A 31 0.34 14.69 7.84
N CYS A 32 -0.26 13.63 8.40
CA CYS A 32 0.17 13.06 9.68
C CYS A 32 1.48 12.28 9.62
N VAL A 33 2.01 12.03 8.43
CA VAL A 33 3.23 11.26 8.20
C VAL A 33 4.38 12.21 7.87
N HIS A 34 5.45 12.15 8.67
CA HIS A 34 6.63 13.00 8.44
C HIS A 34 7.55 12.43 7.36
N ASP A 35 7.79 11.13 7.39
CA ASP A 35 8.64 10.40 6.44
C ASP A 35 8.16 8.95 6.28
N LYS A 36 8.77 8.21 5.34
CA LYS A 36 8.33 6.85 5.00
C LYS A 36 8.47 5.83 6.13
N GLU A 37 9.45 6.02 7.03
CA GLU A 37 9.66 5.17 8.20
C GLU A 37 8.62 5.46 9.27
N ASP A 38 8.37 6.74 9.57
CA ASP A 38 7.29 7.16 10.49
C ASP A 38 5.94 6.61 10.04
N GLY A 39 5.59 6.80 8.76
CA GLY A 39 4.32 6.32 8.21
C GLY A 39 4.18 4.80 8.27
N ARG A 40 5.28 4.04 8.11
CA ARG A 40 5.29 2.59 8.31
C ARG A 40 4.87 2.22 9.73
N HIS A 41 5.47 2.85 10.75
CA HIS A 41 5.15 2.57 12.14
C HIS A 41 3.70 2.99 12.47
N LEU A 42 3.26 4.13 11.94
CA LEU A 42 1.91 4.63 12.16
C LEU A 42 0.85 3.72 11.54
N MET A 43 1.08 3.26 10.30
CA MET A 43 0.24 2.25 9.64
C MET A 43 0.18 0.96 10.47
N ALA A 44 1.33 0.40 10.85
CA ALA A 44 1.38 -0.82 11.65
C ALA A 44 0.64 -0.68 12.98
N ARG A 45 0.69 0.50 13.62
CA ARG A 45 -0.03 0.77 14.88
C ARG A 45 -1.54 0.93 14.66
N ARG A 46 -1.96 1.68 13.63
CA ARG A 46 -3.37 2.07 13.42
C ARG A 46 -4.19 1.01 12.69
N LEU A 47 -3.56 0.22 11.82
CA LEU A 47 -4.24 -0.74 10.95
C LEU A 47 -4.21 -2.19 11.48
N ARG A 48 -3.43 -2.49 12.52
CA ARG A 48 -3.20 -3.87 13.03
C ARG A 48 -4.44 -4.70 13.31
N LEU A 49 -5.54 -4.04 13.69
CA LEU A 49 -6.81 -4.67 14.04
C LEU A 49 -7.94 -4.28 13.07
N LYS A 50 -7.60 -3.63 11.96
CA LYS A 50 -8.55 -3.15 10.97
C LYS A 50 -8.55 -4.09 9.78
N LYS A 51 -9.72 -4.64 9.48
CA LYS A 51 -9.98 -5.33 8.23
C LYS A 51 -10.16 -4.29 7.13
N VAL A 52 -9.23 -4.24 6.18
CA VAL A 52 -9.25 -3.26 5.09
C VAL A 52 -9.17 -3.93 3.72
N LEU A 53 -9.59 -3.21 2.69
CA LEU A 53 -9.33 -3.53 1.29
C LEU A 53 -8.52 -2.39 0.71
N VAL A 54 -7.31 -2.68 0.24
CA VAL A 54 -6.40 -1.71 -0.38
C VAL A 54 -6.10 -2.17 -1.80
N VAL A 55 -6.23 -1.28 -2.76
CA VAL A 55 -5.83 -1.50 -4.15
C VAL A 55 -4.75 -0.49 -4.50
N LEU A 56 -3.56 -1.00 -4.82
CA LEU A 56 -2.38 -0.24 -5.22
C LEU A 56 -2.21 -0.38 -6.72
N ASP A 57 -2.41 0.71 -7.46
CA ASP A 57 -2.33 0.67 -8.92
C ASP A 57 -0.94 1.04 -9.44
N ASN A 58 -0.44 0.24 -10.37
CA ASN A 58 0.81 0.45 -11.10
C ASN A 58 2.04 0.59 -10.19
N ILE A 59 2.33 -0.44 -9.40
CA ILE A 59 3.58 -0.53 -8.65
C ILE A 59 4.74 -0.77 -9.60
N ASP A 60 5.70 0.15 -9.58
CA ASP A 60 6.89 0.17 -10.45
C ASP A 60 8.22 0.26 -9.67
N HIS A 61 8.17 0.33 -8.33
CA HIS A 61 9.36 0.35 -7.47
C HIS A 61 9.18 -0.53 -6.22
N GLU A 62 10.23 -1.24 -5.80
CA GLU A 62 10.21 -2.13 -4.63
C GLU A 62 9.85 -1.38 -3.33
N ASP A 63 10.31 -0.13 -3.22
CA ASP A 63 10.11 0.70 -2.05
C ASP A 63 8.61 0.98 -1.82
N GLN A 64 7.80 1.15 -2.88
CA GLN A 64 6.36 1.32 -2.74
C GLN A 64 5.71 0.12 -2.04
N LEU A 65 5.99 -1.10 -2.50
CA LEU A 65 5.44 -2.30 -1.88
C LEU A 65 5.97 -2.45 -0.45
N LYS A 66 7.28 -2.23 -0.25
CA LYS A 66 7.95 -2.31 1.05
C LYS A 66 7.32 -1.38 2.08
N TYR A 67 6.96 -0.15 1.72
CA TYR A 67 6.47 0.87 2.66
C TYR A 67 4.95 0.98 2.76
N LEU A 68 4.19 0.48 1.77
CA LEU A 68 2.72 0.51 1.77
C LEU A 68 2.11 -0.83 2.21
N ALA A 69 2.79 -1.95 1.92
CA ALA A 69 2.24 -3.30 2.12
C ALA A 69 3.33 -4.36 2.39
N GLY A 70 4.48 -3.97 2.94
CA GLY A 70 5.66 -4.84 3.04
C GLY A 70 5.48 -6.02 4.00
N ASP A 71 4.62 -5.86 5.00
CA ASP A 71 4.30 -6.84 6.03
C ASP A 71 2.79 -6.83 6.33
N LEU A 72 2.15 -8.00 6.18
CA LEU A 72 0.73 -8.18 6.44
C LEU A 72 0.37 -8.08 7.93
N GLY A 73 1.34 -8.22 8.84
CA GLY A 73 1.19 -8.01 10.28
C GLY A 73 0.80 -6.58 10.66
N TRP A 74 0.92 -5.62 9.73
CA TRP A 74 0.43 -4.25 9.92
C TRP A 74 -1.09 -4.15 9.86
N PHE A 75 -1.78 -5.17 9.36
CA PHE A 75 -3.20 -5.13 9.07
C PHE A 75 -3.97 -6.18 9.89
N GLY A 76 -5.26 -5.91 10.12
CA GLY A 76 -6.16 -6.85 10.77
C GLY A 76 -6.47 -8.07 9.91
N ASN A 77 -6.81 -9.18 10.57
CA ASN A 77 -7.21 -10.41 9.90
C ASN A 77 -8.38 -10.16 8.90
N GLY A 78 -8.34 -10.86 7.76
CA GLY A 78 -9.29 -10.70 6.67
C GLY A 78 -9.06 -9.48 5.77
N THR A 79 -7.98 -8.72 6.00
CA THR A 79 -7.53 -7.68 5.07
C THR A 79 -7.14 -8.28 3.73
N ARG A 80 -7.39 -7.52 2.65
CA ARG A 80 -6.93 -7.86 1.30
C ARG A 80 -6.20 -6.66 0.70
N ILE A 81 -5.01 -6.92 0.17
CA ILE A 81 -4.22 -5.94 -0.56
C ILE A 81 -4.07 -6.48 -1.98
N ILE A 82 -4.46 -5.68 -2.97
CA ILE A 82 -4.35 -6.00 -4.38
C ILE A 82 -3.37 -4.99 -4.97
N ALA A 83 -2.26 -5.46 -5.51
CA ALA A 83 -1.32 -4.63 -6.24
C ALA A 83 -1.41 -4.98 -7.73
N THR A 84 -1.47 -3.97 -8.59
CA THR A 84 -1.28 -4.14 -10.02
C THR A 84 0.13 -3.70 -10.38
N THR A 85 0.79 -4.45 -11.25
CA THR A 85 2.10 -4.10 -11.78
C THR A 85 2.24 -4.66 -13.19
N ARG A 86 3.05 -3.99 -14.02
CA ARG A 86 3.45 -4.51 -15.33
C ARG A 86 4.73 -5.33 -15.25
N ASP A 87 5.42 -5.29 -14.10
CA ASP A 87 6.68 -5.97 -13.90
C ASP A 87 6.54 -7.11 -12.88
N LYS A 88 6.83 -8.32 -13.35
CA LYS A 88 6.72 -9.54 -12.53
C LYS A 88 7.82 -9.62 -11.45
N HIS A 89 8.89 -8.85 -11.54
CA HIS A 89 10.00 -8.91 -10.57
C HIS A 89 9.58 -8.46 -9.16
N PHE A 90 8.54 -7.62 -9.03
CA PHE A 90 8.03 -7.18 -7.74
C PHE A 90 7.17 -8.22 -7.01
N ILE A 91 6.82 -9.31 -7.68
CA ILE A 91 5.96 -10.36 -7.16
C ILE A 91 6.80 -11.33 -6.32
N ARG A 92 6.46 -11.48 -5.05
CA ARG A 92 7.10 -12.46 -4.16
C ARG A 92 6.58 -13.86 -4.48
N LYS A 93 7.41 -14.89 -4.21
CA LYS A 93 7.10 -16.30 -4.50
C LYS A 93 5.76 -16.79 -3.91
N ASN A 94 5.31 -16.21 -2.81
CA ASN A 94 4.09 -16.61 -2.11
C ASN A 94 2.87 -15.75 -2.47
N ASP A 95 3.02 -14.76 -3.36
CA ASP A 95 1.92 -13.91 -3.77
C ASP A 95 1.01 -14.65 -4.75
N ALA A 96 -0.29 -14.47 -4.62
CA ALA A 96 -1.25 -14.95 -5.61
C ALA A 96 -1.18 -14.04 -6.86
N VAL A 97 -0.80 -14.60 -8.00
CA VAL A 97 -0.65 -13.87 -9.26
C VAL A 97 -1.83 -14.12 -10.18
N TYR A 98 -2.44 -13.03 -10.64
CA TYR A 98 -3.53 -13.07 -11.61
C TYR A 98 -3.08 -12.35 -12.89
N PRO A 99 -2.60 -13.07 -13.91
CA PRO A 99 -2.20 -12.44 -15.17
C PRO A 99 -3.43 -11.86 -15.87
N VAL A 100 -3.34 -10.58 -16.23
CA VAL A 100 -4.37 -9.89 -17.02
C VAL A 100 -3.87 -9.78 -18.45
N THR A 101 -4.63 -10.31 -19.39
CA THR A 101 -4.33 -10.17 -20.82
C THR A 101 -5.05 -8.92 -21.33
N THR A 102 -4.32 -7.98 -21.92
CA THR A 102 -4.92 -6.85 -22.62
C THR A 102 -5.39 -7.32 -24.00
N LEU A 103 -6.60 -6.91 -24.39
CA LEU A 103 -7.13 -7.12 -25.74
C LEU A 103 -6.39 -6.27 -26.77
#